data_AF-A0A814SNR5-F1
#
_entry.id   AF-A0A814SNR5-F1
#
_cell.length_a   1.000
_cell.length_b   1.000
_cell.length_c   1.000
_cell.angle_alpha   90.00
_cell.angle_beta   90.00
_cell.angle_gamma   90.00
#
_symmetry.space_group_name_H-M   'P 1'
#
loop_
_entity.id
_entity.type
_entity.pdbx_description
1 polymer ?
#
loop_
_entity_poly.entity_id
_entity_poly.type
_entity_poly.pdbx_seq_one_letter_code
_entity_poly.pdbx_strand_id
1 'polypeptide(L)'
;MLSITNAIERHHEHKDNMQLVKQYERRQLKLGKRLAYILRYGAEKEGLQVDEGWISLSALAKVPLLSEYTENELLGEIQTSYSYRKTPRYQWERRPNGIYVRAAYGRKFERNPFHGQTQIRRLLDLALEYVCQNIDKYDFEGFPDEFLINEVIHRIKRNGKLTSRTLQGILSGTMEHLDLDGIYLTESGIRAVYTKCPNLRVLSLKGCGYILNDHYCEQLIRKCPLIESLDLSYCRHLTDRTLDNLTKYYSENLLHLILSGNQNYTGDAIVRLVSGCQHLRQLDIWDNPNCTNDVLNILIALGKSRSEDRAITIVHKHLQHPAVAPANPWAVVSAKTV
;
A
#
# COMPACT_ATOMS: atom_id res chain seq x y z
N MET A 1 -3.04 -57.61 -28.85
CA MET A 1 -1.80 -57.30 -28.11
C MET A 1 -1.26 -55.91 -28.46
N LEU A 2 -0.93 -55.58 -29.73
CA LEU A 2 -0.39 -54.25 -30.10
C LEU A 2 -1.26 -53.02 -29.72
N SER A 3 -2.59 -53.13 -29.74
CA SER A 3 -3.50 -52.02 -29.40
C SER A 3 -3.48 -51.65 -27.90
N ILE A 4 -3.28 -52.65 -27.03
CA ILE A 4 -3.26 -52.45 -25.57
C ILE A 4 -1.91 -51.87 -25.13
N THR A 5 -0.81 -52.32 -25.72
CA THR A 5 0.53 -51.79 -25.44
C THR A 5 0.64 -50.31 -25.80
N ASN A 6 0.14 -49.89 -26.97
CA ASN A 6 0.12 -48.49 -27.38
C ASN A 6 -0.79 -47.60 -26.50
N ALA A 7 -1.86 -48.15 -25.94
CA ALA A 7 -2.74 -47.42 -25.01
C ALA A 7 -2.08 -47.26 -23.63
N ILE A 8 -1.34 -48.26 -23.16
CA ILE A 8 -0.57 -48.21 -21.91
C ILE A 8 0.58 -47.21 -22.03
N GLU A 9 1.33 -47.22 -23.14
CA GLU A 9 2.42 -46.25 -23.39
C GLU A 9 1.91 -44.80 -23.42
N ARG A 10 0.82 -44.51 -24.14
CA ARG A 10 0.19 -43.17 -24.14
C ARG A 10 -0.33 -42.76 -22.76
N HIS A 11 -0.82 -43.71 -21.97
CA HIS A 11 -1.30 -43.43 -20.61
C HIS A 11 -0.15 -43.20 -19.62
N HIS A 12 1.01 -43.82 -19.84
CA HIS A 12 2.25 -43.55 -19.11
C HIS A 12 2.85 -42.20 -19.49
N GLU A 13 3.00 -41.90 -20.79
CA GLU A 13 3.46 -40.58 -21.28
C GLU A 13 2.57 -39.43 -20.79
N HIS A 14 1.24 -39.64 -20.75
CA HIS A 14 0.31 -38.64 -20.24
C HIS A 14 0.44 -38.42 -18.72
N LYS A 15 0.68 -39.50 -17.95
CA LYS A 15 0.95 -39.40 -16.51
C LYS A 15 2.29 -38.71 -16.23
N ASP A 16 3.33 -39.00 -17.02
CA ASP A 16 4.65 -38.41 -16.87
C ASP A 16 4.63 -36.91 -17.24
N ASN A 17 3.94 -36.54 -18.32
CA ASN A 17 3.69 -35.14 -18.66
C ASN A 17 2.90 -34.40 -17.57
N MET A 18 1.88 -35.04 -16.98
CA MET A 18 1.11 -34.44 -15.88
C MET A 18 1.92 -34.31 -14.58
N GLN A 19 2.88 -35.21 -14.33
CA GLN A 19 3.83 -35.09 -13.23
C GLN A 19 4.85 -33.96 -13.46
N LEU A 20 5.38 -33.83 -14.68
CA LEU A 20 6.28 -32.75 -15.07
C LEU A 20 5.62 -31.37 -14.96
N VAL A 21 4.35 -31.23 -15.39
CA VAL A 21 3.57 -30.00 -15.22
C VAL A 21 3.37 -29.67 -13.74
N LYS A 22 2.97 -30.65 -12.91
CA LYS A 22 2.83 -30.45 -11.46
C LYS A 22 4.16 -30.09 -10.78
N GLN A 23 5.28 -30.65 -11.25
CA GLN A 23 6.61 -30.35 -10.73
C GLN A 23 7.05 -28.94 -11.14
N TYR A 24 6.76 -28.52 -12.37
CA TYR A 24 7.00 -27.17 -12.87
C TYR A 24 6.16 -26.14 -12.12
N GLU A 25 4.86 -26.37 -11.93
CA GLU A 25 3.97 -25.50 -11.15
C GLU A 25 4.45 -25.37 -9.68
N ARG A 26 4.90 -26.47 -9.06
CA ARG A 26 5.49 -26.45 -7.72
C ARG A 26 6.81 -25.65 -7.69
N ARG A 27 7.64 -25.75 -8.72
CA ARG A 27 8.91 -25.01 -8.85
C ARG A 27 8.65 -23.50 -9.01
N GLN A 28 7.65 -23.11 -9.80
CA GLN A 28 7.22 -21.71 -9.97
C GLN A 28 6.56 -21.13 -8.71
N LEU A 29 5.71 -21.90 -8.04
CA LEU A 29 5.11 -21.47 -6.76
C LEU A 29 6.16 -21.25 -5.66
N LYS A 30 7.24 -22.04 -5.67
CA LYS A 30 8.40 -21.85 -4.77
C LYS A 30 9.18 -20.58 -5.14
N LEU A 31 9.40 -20.33 -6.44
CA LEU A 31 10.10 -19.15 -6.93
C LEU A 31 9.41 -17.86 -6.45
N GLY A 32 8.12 -17.70 -6.74
CA GLY A 32 7.38 -16.50 -6.36
C GLY A 32 7.40 -16.22 -4.86
N LYS A 33 7.34 -17.27 -4.02
CA LYS A 33 7.43 -17.14 -2.55
C LYS A 33 8.81 -16.69 -2.07
N ARG A 34 9.89 -17.26 -2.63
CA ARG A 34 11.27 -16.92 -2.24
C ARG A 34 11.67 -15.53 -2.72
N LEU A 35 11.28 -15.19 -3.94
CA LEU A 35 11.48 -13.86 -4.51
C LEU A 35 10.75 -12.78 -3.70
N ALA A 36 9.50 -13.05 -3.31
CA ALA A 36 8.73 -12.17 -2.42
C ALA A 36 9.41 -11.97 -1.06
N TYR A 37 10.00 -13.02 -0.50
CA TYR A 37 10.71 -12.94 0.78
C TYR A 37 11.95 -12.06 0.69
N ILE A 38 12.82 -12.28 -0.31
CA ILE A 38 14.09 -11.55 -0.43
C ILE A 38 13.85 -10.08 -0.74
N LEU A 39 13.02 -9.78 -1.75
CA LEU A 39 12.77 -8.39 -2.20
C LEU A 39 12.00 -7.53 -1.21
N ARG A 40 11.41 -8.12 -0.17
CA ARG A 40 10.65 -7.39 0.85
C ARG A 40 11.31 -7.37 2.22
N TYR A 41 12.14 -8.37 2.56
CA TYR A 41 12.71 -8.50 3.92
C TYR A 41 14.12 -9.09 3.95
N GLY A 42 14.42 -10.03 3.05
CA GLY A 42 15.61 -10.86 3.15
C GLY A 42 16.87 -10.19 2.63
N ALA A 43 16.75 -9.19 1.75
CA ALA A 43 17.89 -8.68 0.98
C ALA A 43 19.10 -8.26 1.84
N GLU A 44 18.92 -7.38 2.84
CA GLU A 44 20.03 -6.95 3.71
C GLU A 44 20.60 -8.10 4.54
N LYS A 45 19.76 -9.06 4.96
CA LYS A 45 20.17 -10.22 5.75
C LYS A 45 20.98 -11.23 4.94
N GLU A 46 20.71 -11.30 3.64
CA GLU A 46 21.47 -12.09 2.68
C GLU A 46 22.71 -11.33 2.16
N GLY A 47 23.03 -10.17 2.77
CA GLY A 47 24.22 -9.39 2.46
C GLY A 47 24.12 -8.56 1.17
N LEU A 48 22.93 -8.34 0.64
CA LEU A 48 22.72 -7.52 -0.55
C LEU A 48 22.75 -6.03 -0.20
N GLN A 49 23.32 -5.22 -1.08
CA GLN A 49 23.16 -3.77 -1.03
C GLN A 49 21.74 -3.40 -1.46
N VAL A 50 21.06 -2.63 -0.61
CA VAL A 50 19.69 -2.16 -0.82
C VAL A 50 19.70 -0.64 -0.84
N ASP A 51 19.18 -0.06 -1.93
CA ASP A 51 19.10 1.39 -2.14
C ASP A 51 17.64 1.76 -2.44
N GLU A 52 16.94 2.37 -1.48
CA GLU A 52 15.49 2.64 -1.57
C GLU A 52 14.65 1.40 -1.95
N GLY A 53 15.08 0.24 -1.47
CA GLY A 53 14.47 -1.07 -1.76
C GLY A 53 14.93 -1.72 -3.07
N TRP A 54 15.74 -1.05 -3.89
CA TRP A 54 16.31 -1.58 -5.12
C TRP A 54 17.50 -2.48 -4.87
N ILE A 55 17.51 -3.61 -5.58
CA ILE A 55 18.51 -4.66 -5.47
C ILE A 55 18.94 -5.06 -6.89
N SER A 56 20.23 -5.26 -7.10
CA SER A 56 20.74 -5.80 -8.37
C SER A 56 20.23 -7.22 -8.61
N LEU A 57 19.63 -7.49 -9.78
CA LEU A 57 19.14 -8.80 -10.19
C LEU A 57 20.27 -9.84 -10.21
N SER A 58 21.48 -9.44 -10.60
CA SER A 58 22.65 -10.33 -10.66
C SER A 58 23.19 -10.67 -9.26
N ALA A 59 23.02 -9.77 -8.29
CA ALA A 59 23.31 -10.06 -6.90
C ALA A 59 22.21 -10.95 -6.28
N LEU A 60 20.94 -10.69 -6.64
CA LEU A 60 19.79 -11.46 -6.21
C LEU A 60 19.85 -12.92 -6.66
N ALA A 61 20.29 -13.19 -7.89
CA ALA A 61 20.46 -14.54 -8.43
C ALA A 61 21.56 -15.35 -7.71
N LYS A 62 22.48 -14.69 -6.98
CA LYS A 62 23.56 -15.33 -6.22
C LYS A 62 23.15 -15.70 -4.79
N VAL A 63 21.99 -15.25 -4.32
CA VAL A 63 21.49 -15.58 -2.98
C VAL A 63 21.25 -17.09 -2.88
N PRO A 64 21.69 -17.79 -1.81
CA PRO A 64 21.52 -19.25 -1.68
C PRO A 64 20.08 -19.75 -1.85
N LEU A 65 19.10 -18.94 -1.45
CA LEU A 65 17.67 -19.25 -1.63
C LEU A 65 17.21 -19.20 -3.10
N LEU A 66 17.90 -18.46 -3.97
CA LEU A 66 17.56 -18.28 -5.38
C LEU A 66 18.60 -18.86 -6.35
N SER A 67 19.69 -19.45 -5.86
CA SER A 67 20.80 -19.94 -6.68
C SER A 67 20.43 -21.05 -7.68
N GLU A 68 19.25 -21.67 -7.53
CA GLU A 68 18.70 -22.65 -8.47
C GLU A 68 17.87 -22.04 -9.63
N TYR A 69 17.77 -20.70 -9.68
CA TYR A 69 17.04 -19.95 -10.70
C TYR A 69 17.97 -19.00 -11.46
N THR A 70 17.79 -18.95 -12.78
CA THR A 70 18.52 -18.03 -13.64
C THR A 70 17.96 -16.60 -13.53
N GLU A 71 18.77 -15.59 -13.87
CA GLU A 71 18.31 -14.19 -13.92
C GLU A 71 17.07 -14.02 -14.81
N ASN A 72 16.97 -14.78 -15.91
CA ASN A 72 15.81 -14.78 -16.80
C ASN A 72 14.55 -15.36 -16.15
N GLU A 73 14.67 -16.44 -15.38
CA GLU A 73 13.55 -17.01 -14.61
C GLU A 73 13.07 -16.03 -13.54
N LEU A 74 14.00 -15.38 -12.83
CA LEU A 74 13.67 -14.36 -11.83
C LEU A 74 12.96 -13.15 -12.46
N LEU A 75 13.50 -12.63 -13.56
CA LEU A 75 12.93 -11.50 -14.27
C LEU A 75 11.55 -11.84 -14.86
N GLY A 76 11.37 -13.06 -15.36
CA GLY A 76 10.08 -13.56 -15.85
C GLY A 76 9.00 -13.55 -14.77
N GLU A 77 9.29 -14.09 -13.57
CA GLU A 77 8.35 -14.01 -12.43
C GLU A 77 8.07 -12.54 -12.06
N ILE A 78 9.10 -11.69 -11.99
CA ILE A 78 8.94 -10.26 -11.65
C ILE A 78 7.99 -9.53 -12.61
N GLN A 79 8.08 -9.84 -13.91
CA GLN A 79 7.27 -9.23 -14.96
C GLN A 79 5.84 -9.78 -15.03
N THR A 80 5.63 -11.02 -14.59
CA THR A 80 4.35 -11.72 -14.72
C THR A 80 3.57 -11.84 -13.41
N SER A 81 4.14 -11.43 -12.27
CA SER A 81 3.52 -11.56 -10.96
C SER A 81 2.60 -10.37 -10.63
N TYR A 82 1.29 -10.64 -10.60
CA TYR A 82 0.24 -9.66 -10.26
C TYR A 82 -0.53 -10.04 -8.99
N SER A 83 -1.12 -9.04 -8.35
CA SER A 83 -2.08 -9.21 -7.27
C SER A 83 -3.42 -9.73 -7.82
N TYR A 84 -4.32 -10.18 -6.94
CA TYR A 84 -5.70 -10.52 -7.30
C TYR A 84 -6.42 -9.33 -7.98
N ARG A 85 -6.03 -8.09 -7.65
CA ARG A 85 -6.54 -6.85 -8.25
C ARG A 85 -5.73 -6.39 -9.47
N LYS A 86 -4.97 -7.29 -10.10
CA LYS A 86 -4.14 -7.03 -11.29
C LYS A 86 -3.08 -5.93 -11.12
N THR A 87 -2.60 -5.72 -9.89
CA THR A 87 -1.51 -4.77 -9.58
C THR A 87 -0.17 -5.50 -9.60
N PRO A 88 0.88 -5.02 -10.28
CA PRO A 88 2.18 -5.69 -10.31
C PRO A 88 2.75 -5.80 -8.89
N ARG A 89 3.31 -6.96 -8.54
CA ARG A 89 3.86 -7.22 -7.19
C ARG A 89 5.28 -6.71 -7.00
N TYR A 90 5.97 -6.42 -8.10
CA TYR A 90 7.36 -6.02 -8.16
C TYR A 90 7.54 -4.86 -9.15
N GLN A 91 8.62 -4.13 -8.98
CA GLN A 91 9.10 -3.13 -9.93
C GLN A 91 10.50 -3.54 -10.37
N TRP A 92 10.84 -3.23 -11.62
CA TRP A 92 12.16 -3.47 -12.18
C TRP A 92 12.56 -2.32 -13.09
N GLU A 93 13.86 -2.03 -13.16
CA GLU A 93 14.42 -1.02 -14.04
C GLU A 93 15.81 -1.42 -14.51
N ARG A 94 16.25 -0.88 -15.63
CA ARG A 94 17.61 -1.09 -16.15
C ARG A 94 18.44 0.14 -15.85
N ARG A 95 19.47 -0.03 -15.01
CA ARG A 95 20.50 0.97 -14.70
C ARG A 95 21.77 0.71 -15.53
N PRO A 96 22.72 1.65 -15.61
CA PRO A 96 23.99 1.44 -16.34
C PRO A 96 24.75 0.19 -15.89
N ASN A 97 24.62 -0.17 -14.60
CA ASN A 97 25.34 -1.30 -13.99
C ASN A 97 24.51 -2.60 -13.92
N GLY A 98 23.39 -2.70 -14.65
CA GLY A 98 22.57 -3.92 -14.72
C GLY A 98 21.09 -3.70 -14.45
N ILE A 99 20.36 -4.79 -14.24
CA ILE A 99 18.93 -4.76 -13.92
C ILE A 99 18.77 -4.67 -12.41
N TYR A 100 17.90 -3.76 -11.96
CA TYR A 100 17.55 -3.58 -10.56
C TYR A 100 16.08 -3.89 -10.37
N VAL A 101 15.76 -4.48 -9.22
CA VAL A 101 14.42 -4.97 -8.90
C VAL A 101 14.07 -4.62 -7.46
N ARG A 102 12.77 -4.40 -7.19
CA ARG A 102 12.23 -4.19 -5.84
C ARG A 102 10.80 -4.68 -5.73
N ALA A 103 10.30 -4.83 -4.51
CA ALA A 103 8.89 -5.07 -4.31
C ALA A 103 8.05 -3.82 -4.62
N ALA A 104 6.92 -4.00 -5.29
CA ALA A 104 5.92 -2.95 -5.40
C ALA A 104 5.20 -2.84 -4.05
N TYR A 105 5.20 -1.65 -3.46
CA TYR A 105 4.54 -1.36 -2.19
C TYR A 105 3.10 -1.90 -2.20
N GLY A 106 2.87 -2.96 -1.43
CA GLY A 106 1.67 -3.77 -1.54
C GLY A 106 1.69 -4.91 -0.53
N ARG A 107 1.32 -4.56 0.70
CA ARG A 107 1.29 -5.35 1.94
C ARG A 107 2.67 -5.75 2.47
N LYS A 108 2.99 -5.27 3.69
CA LYS A 108 3.86 -6.01 4.61
C LYS A 108 3.31 -7.44 4.66
N PHE A 109 4.05 -8.40 4.11
CA PHE A 109 3.87 -9.80 4.47
C PHE A 109 4.05 -9.84 5.97
N GLU A 110 3.04 -10.37 6.65
CA GLU A 110 3.16 -10.77 8.03
C GLU A 110 4.48 -11.51 8.18
N ARG A 111 5.33 -11.00 9.08
CA ARG A 111 6.61 -11.60 9.44
C ARG A 111 6.34 -13.10 9.64
N ASN A 112 7.12 -13.99 9.02
CA ASN A 112 6.96 -15.44 9.22
C ASN A 112 6.86 -15.68 10.74
N PRO A 113 5.70 -16.16 11.25
CA PRO A 113 5.47 -16.23 12.68
C PRO A 113 6.33 -17.31 13.33
N PHE A 114 7.07 -18.07 12.52
CA PHE A 114 7.97 -19.12 12.94
C PHE A 114 9.44 -18.71 12.81
N HIS A 115 10.30 -19.41 13.56
CA HIS A 115 11.75 -19.25 13.48
C HIS A 115 12.31 -19.98 12.26
N GLY A 116 12.78 -19.22 11.27
CA GLY A 116 13.41 -19.77 10.07
C GLY A 116 12.50 -20.76 9.32
N GLN A 117 12.96 -22.00 9.17
CA GLN A 117 12.20 -23.11 8.55
C GLN A 117 11.49 -24.02 9.56
N THR A 118 11.48 -23.66 10.85
CA THR A 118 10.83 -24.46 11.90
C THR A 118 9.32 -24.21 11.96
N GLN A 119 8.59 -25.06 12.69
CA GLN A 119 7.20 -24.84 13.09
C GLN A 119 7.10 -24.14 14.47
N ILE A 120 8.22 -23.66 15.02
CA ILE A 120 8.26 -23.02 16.34
C ILE A 120 7.90 -21.55 16.19
N ARG A 121 6.80 -21.14 16.81
CA ARG A 121 6.36 -19.74 16.80
C ARG A 121 7.32 -18.85 17.58
N ARG A 122 7.52 -17.61 17.12
CA ARG A 122 8.35 -16.65 17.83
C ARG A 122 7.67 -16.20 19.11
N LEU A 123 8.48 -15.94 20.14
CA LEU A 123 7.97 -15.40 21.42
C LEU A 123 7.17 -14.12 21.22
N LEU A 124 7.64 -13.21 20.35
CA LEU A 124 6.91 -11.99 20.02
C LEU A 124 5.51 -12.28 19.43
N ASP A 125 5.40 -13.27 18.54
CA ASP A 125 4.12 -13.62 17.93
C ASP A 125 3.14 -14.22 18.93
N LEU A 126 3.64 -15.02 19.88
CA LEU A 126 2.86 -15.56 20.99
C LEU A 126 2.44 -14.46 21.97
N ALA A 127 3.35 -13.54 22.31
CA ALA A 127 3.08 -12.40 23.19
C ALA A 127 2.03 -11.45 22.59
N LEU A 128 2.19 -11.08 21.31
CA LEU A 128 1.22 -10.24 20.61
C LEU A 128 -0.15 -10.91 20.51
N GLU A 129 -0.20 -12.23 20.28
CA GLU A 129 -1.47 -12.95 20.29
C GLU A 129 -2.13 -12.92 21.68
N TYR A 130 -1.36 -13.18 22.73
CA TYR A 130 -1.85 -13.13 24.11
C TYR A 130 -2.39 -11.74 24.46
N VAL A 131 -1.66 -10.68 24.10
CA VAL A 131 -2.07 -9.28 24.27
C VAL A 131 -3.36 -9.01 23.50
N CYS A 132 -3.46 -9.42 22.22
CA CYS A 132 -4.67 -9.24 21.42
C CYS A 132 -5.90 -9.98 22.00
N GLN A 133 -5.69 -11.15 22.61
CA GLN A 133 -6.76 -11.91 23.27
C GLN A 133 -7.22 -11.28 24.60
N ASN A 134 -6.35 -10.48 25.23
CA ASN A 134 -6.57 -9.86 26.54
C ASN A 134 -6.55 -8.33 26.46
N ILE A 135 -6.87 -7.76 25.29
CA ILE A 135 -6.64 -6.34 24.99
C ILE A 135 -7.30 -5.39 26.01
N ASP A 136 -8.46 -5.76 26.54
CA ASP A 136 -9.19 -4.97 27.54
C ASP A 136 -8.45 -4.86 28.89
N LYS A 137 -7.40 -5.66 29.12
CA LYS A 137 -6.55 -5.61 30.32
C LYS A 137 -5.33 -4.70 30.16
N TYR A 138 -5.11 -4.16 28.96
CA TYR A 138 -3.93 -3.36 28.64
C TYR A 138 -4.33 -1.94 28.28
N ASP A 139 -3.55 -0.99 28.79
CA ASP A 139 -3.56 0.40 28.37
C ASP A 139 -2.19 0.70 27.75
N PHE A 140 -2.20 1.25 26.54
CA PHE A 140 -1.00 1.59 25.78
C PHE A 140 -0.61 3.06 25.97
N GLU A 141 -1.29 3.78 26.87
CA GLU A 141 -0.87 5.13 27.25
C GLU A 141 0.59 5.13 27.74
N GLY A 142 1.42 5.96 27.10
CA GLY A 142 2.86 6.05 27.40
C GLY A 142 3.71 4.89 26.84
N PHE A 143 3.12 3.94 26.11
CA PHE A 143 3.88 2.88 25.46
C PHE A 143 4.66 3.44 24.25
N PRO A 144 6.00 3.31 24.22
CA PRO A 144 6.83 4.07 23.28
C PRO A 144 6.98 3.41 21.91
N ASP A 145 6.58 2.14 21.77
CA ASP A 145 6.83 1.37 20.55
C ASP A 145 5.61 1.39 19.62
N GLU A 146 5.60 2.36 18.72
CA GLU A 146 4.58 2.49 17.67
C GLU A 146 4.45 1.24 16.80
N PHE A 147 5.57 0.56 16.50
CA PHE A 147 5.55 -0.63 15.64
C PHE A 147 4.71 -1.73 16.27
N LEU A 148 4.90 -1.98 17.58
CA LEU A 148 4.13 -2.97 18.32
C LEU A 148 2.66 -2.56 18.48
N ILE A 149 2.36 -1.27 18.70
CA ILE A 149 0.98 -0.75 18.71
C ILE A 149 0.30 -1.06 17.38
N ASN A 150 0.95 -0.74 16.26
CA ASN A 150 0.41 -0.97 14.92
C ASN A 150 0.23 -2.46 14.59
N GLU A 151 1.13 -3.33 15.06
CA GLU A 151 0.95 -4.79 14.94
C GLU A 151 -0.28 -5.29 15.73
N VAL A 152 -0.50 -4.75 16.93
CA VAL A 152 -1.70 -5.07 17.74
C VAL A 152 -2.96 -4.59 17.02
N ILE A 153 -3.00 -3.34 16.54
CA ILE A 153 -4.14 -2.79 15.79
C ILE A 153 -4.44 -3.65 14.57
N HIS A 154 -3.42 -4.00 13.77
CA HIS A 154 -3.58 -4.84 12.58
C HIS A 154 -4.14 -6.24 12.90
N ARG A 155 -3.64 -6.90 13.93
CA ARG A 155 -4.13 -8.24 14.36
C ARG A 155 -5.56 -8.18 14.87
N ILE A 156 -5.90 -7.18 15.68
CA ILE A 156 -7.26 -7.00 16.22
C ILE A 156 -8.24 -6.68 15.09
N LYS A 157 -7.83 -5.82 14.14
CA LYS A 157 -8.58 -5.51 12.92
C LYS A 157 -8.87 -6.76 12.09
N ARG A 158 -7.85 -7.61 11.83
CA ARG A 158 -8.00 -8.87 11.09
C ARG A 158 -8.96 -9.85 11.77
N ASN A 159 -9.01 -9.83 13.10
CA ASN A 159 -9.89 -10.69 13.88
C ASN A 159 -11.30 -10.12 14.08
N GLY A 160 -11.61 -8.93 13.52
CA GLY A 160 -12.91 -8.28 13.67
C GLY A 160 -13.23 -7.81 15.10
N LYS A 161 -12.21 -7.68 15.96
CA LYS A 161 -12.36 -7.30 17.38
C LYS A 161 -12.03 -5.83 17.64
N LEU A 162 -11.78 -5.04 16.60
CA LEU A 162 -11.49 -3.62 16.75
C LEU A 162 -12.80 -2.86 17.00
N THR A 163 -13.06 -2.56 18.27
CA THR A 163 -14.19 -1.75 18.72
C THR A 163 -13.68 -0.35 19.09
N SER A 164 -14.59 0.60 19.28
CA SER A 164 -14.18 1.95 19.71
C SER A 164 -13.53 1.96 21.10
N ARG A 165 -13.92 1.04 21.99
CA ARG A 165 -13.29 0.87 23.30
C ARG A 165 -11.85 0.37 23.17
N THR A 166 -11.62 -0.67 22.37
CA THR A 166 -10.27 -1.20 22.19
C THR A 166 -9.38 -0.21 21.46
N LEU A 167 -9.91 0.52 20.47
CA LEU A 167 -9.20 1.61 19.82
C LEU A 167 -8.77 2.68 20.85
N GLN A 168 -9.66 3.10 21.76
CA GLN A 168 -9.33 4.09 22.79
C GLN A 168 -8.20 3.65 23.74
N GLY A 169 -8.12 2.37 24.09
CA GLY A 169 -7.06 1.84 24.97
C GLY A 169 -5.71 1.64 24.28
N ILE A 170 -5.68 1.54 22.95
CA ILE A 170 -4.46 1.25 22.19
C ILE A 170 -3.84 2.52 21.59
N LEU A 171 -4.64 3.54 21.28
CA LEU A 171 -4.13 4.80 20.74
C LEU A 171 -3.28 5.54 21.76
N SER A 172 -2.13 6.06 21.30
CA SER A 172 -1.12 6.72 22.12
C SER A 172 -0.60 8.01 21.46
N GLY A 173 -0.05 8.90 22.27
CA GLY A 173 0.56 10.16 21.83
C GLY A 173 1.83 9.99 21.01
N THR A 174 2.44 8.81 21.06
CA THR A 174 3.64 8.45 20.29
C THR A 174 3.35 8.05 18.85
N MET A 175 2.07 7.97 18.46
CA MET A 175 1.70 7.53 17.12
C MET A 175 1.91 8.61 16.06
N GLU A 176 2.60 8.23 14.99
CA GLU A 176 2.81 8.98 13.76
C GLU A 176 2.09 8.34 12.56
N HIS A 177 1.81 7.04 12.60
CA HIS A 177 1.25 6.21 11.53
C HIS A 177 0.05 5.42 12.04
N LEU A 178 -1.12 5.63 11.41
CA LEU A 178 -2.36 4.96 11.78
C LEU A 178 -3.18 4.54 10.56
N ASP A 179 -3.48 3.24 10.47
CA ASP A 179 -4.33 2.66 9.41
C ASP A 179 -5.63 2.10 10.00
N LEU A 180 -6.73 2.78 9.70
CA LEU A 180 -8.10 2.40 10.05
C LEU A 180 -8.94 2.03 8.82
N ASP A 181 -8.32 1.63 7.69
CA ASP A 181 -9.04 1.25 6.45
C ASP A 181 -10.11 0.19 6.72
N GLY A 182 -11.36 0.45 6.35
CA GLY A 182 -12.43 -0.54 6.37
C GLY A 182 -12.92 -0.95 7.75
N ILE A 183 -12.68 -0.13 8.79
CA ILE A 183 -13.24 -0.35 10.12
C ILE A 183 -14.56 0.42 10.29
N TYR A 184 -15.43 -0.09 11.16
CA TYR A 184 -16.62 0.65 11.58
C TYR A 184 -16.25 1.66 12.67
N LEU A 185 -16.02 2.91 12.27
CA LEU A 185 -15.65 3.99 13.17
C LEU A 185 -16.90 4.62 13.80
N THR A 186 -16.87 4.86 15.11
CA THR A 186 -17.89 5.64 15.82
C THR A 186 -17.39 7.03 16.15
N GLU A 187 -18.27 7.92 16.61
CA GLU A 187 -17.91 9.27 17.08
C GLU A 187 -16.83 9.23 18.17
N SER A 188 -16.96 8.27 19.09
CA SER A 188 -15.99 8.07 20.16
C SER A 188 -14.63 7.58 19.64
N GLY A 189 -14.63 6.84 18.53
CA GLY A 189 -13.42 6.36 17.87
C GLY A 189 -12.67 7.48 17.17
N ILE A 190 -13.35 8.26 16.31
CA ILE A 190 -12.70 9.40 15.63
C ILE A 190 -12.23 10.46 16.63
N ARG A 191 -13.00 10.68 17.71
CA ARG A 191 -12.58 11.56 18.81
C ARG A 191 -11.30 11.08 19.47
N ALA A 192 -11.16 9.78 19.71
CA ALA A 192 -9.95 9.22 20.27
C ALA A 192 -8.73 9.48 19.37
N VAL A 193 -8.88 9.32 18.04
CA VAL A 193 -7.79 9.58 17.07
C VAL A 193 -7.22 10.98 17.24
N TYR A 194 -8.05 12.02 17.14
CA TYR A 194 -7.56 13.40 17.20
C TYR A 194 -7.27 13.93 18.61
N THR A 195 -7.60 13.18 19.67
CA THR A 195 -7.29 13.58 21.06
C THR A 195 -6.07 12.87 21.61
N LYS A 196 -5.87 11.61 21.23
CA LYS A 196 -4.76 10.78 21.72
C LYS A 196 -3.55 10.79 20.80
N CYS A 197 -3.67 11.16 19.53
CA CYS A 197 -2.57 11.07 18.56
C CYS A 197 -2.25 12.45 17.90
N PRO A 198 -1.71 13.42 18.65
CA PRO A 198 -1.38 14.74 18.11
C PRO A 198 -0.21 14.73 17.11
N ASN A 199 0.64 13.70 17.16
CA ASN A 199 1.84 13.57 16.34
C ASN A 199 1.62 12.81 15.01
N LEU A 200 0.36 12.56 14.63
CA LEU A 200 0.06 11.82 13.39
C LEU A 200 0.61 12.54 12.15
N ARG A 201 1.35 11.79 11.34
CA ARG A 201 1.89 12.15 10.03
C ARG A 201 1.19 11.41 8.90
N VAL A 202 0.85 10.13 9.12
CA VAL A 202 0.22 9.25 8.15
C VAL A 202 -1.06 8.68 8.71
N LEU A 203 -2.19 8.95 8.06
CA LEU A 203 -3.50 8.48 8.48
C LEU A 203 -4.32 7.95 7.31
N SER A 204 -4.84 6.73 7.44
CA SER A 204 -5.88 6.21 6.55
C SER A 204 -7.19 6.03 7.28
N LEU A 205 -8.23 6.74 6.81
CA LEU A 205 -9.63 6.60 7.20
C LEU A 205 -10.48 6.05 6.05
N LYS A 206 -9.83 5.36 5.11
CA LYS A 206 -10.49 4.80 3.94
C LYS A 206 -11.70 3.97 4.32
N GLY A 207 -12.83 4.23 3.66
CA GLY A 207 -14.08 3.52 3.91
C GLY A 207 -14.72 3.79 5.28
N CYS A 208 -14.18 4.69 6.11
CA CYS A 208 -14.79 5.10 7.39
C CYS A 208 -15.92 6.15 7.21
N GLY A 209 -16.45 6.28 5.99
CA GLY A 209 -17.28 7.40 5.57
C GLY A 209 -18.59 7.59 6.35
N TYR A 210 -19.18 6.54 6.93
CA TYR A 210 -20.51 6.61 7.53
C TYR A 210 -20.64 7.69 8.62
N ILE A 211 -19.63 7.82 9.49
CA ILE A 211 -19.62 8.83 10.56
C ILE A 211 -18.81 10.08 10.19
N LEU A 212 -17.93 9.97 9.19
CA LEU A 212 -16.95 11.00 8.89
C LEU A 212 -17.57 12.12 8.04
N ASN A 213 -17.75 13.29 8.66
CA ASN A 213 -18.27 14.51 8.03
C ASN A 213 -17.28 15.67 8.20
N ASP A 214 -17.57 16.82 7.59
CA ASP A 214 -16.68 17.98 7.62
C ASP A 214 -16.38 18.48 9.04
N HIS A 215 -17.31 18.31 10.00
CA HIS A 215 -17.08 18.69 11.40
C HIS A 215 -15.99 17.83 12.04
N TYR A 216 -16.07 16.51 11.91
CA TYR A 216 -15.06 15.60 12.46
C TYR A 216 -13.72 15.74 11.74
N CYS A 217 -13.73 15.93 10.42
CA CYS A 217 -12.53 16.24 9.66
C CYS A 217 -11.89 17.55 10.11
N GLU A 218 -12.65 18.61 10.36
CA GLU A 218 -12.11 19.88 10.89
C GLU A 218 -11.44 19.68 12.25
N GLN A 219 -12.04 18.90 13.16
CA GLN A 219 -11.44 18.61 14.47
C GLN A 219 -10.13 17.82 14.34
N LEU A 220 -10.12 16.81 13.48
CA LEU A 220 -8.91 16.03 13.15
C LEU A 220 -7.82 16.94 12.60
N ILE A 221 -8.16 17.78 11.61
CA ILE A 221 -7.21 18.68 10.94
C ILE A 221 -6.56 19.66 11.93
N ARG A 222 -7.36 20.19 12.87
CA ARG A 222 -6.86 21.16 13.84
C ARG A 222 -6.01 20.56 14.95
N LYS A 223 -6.21 19.27 15.28
CA LYS A 223 -5.55 18.62 16.42
C LYS A 223 -4.40 17.70 16.03
N CYS A 224 -4.26 17.37 14.75
CA CYS A 224 -3.16 16.59 14.21
C CYS A 224 -2.31 17.41 13.22
N PRO A 225 -1.65 18.51 13.65
CA PRO A 225 -1.05 19.51 12.74
C PRO A 225 0.10 18.99 11.85
N LEU A 226 0.61 17.79 12.13
CA LEU A 226 1.77 17.19 11.46
C LEU A 226 1.40 16.23 10.33
N ILE A 227 0.13 16.15 9.91
CA ILE A 227 -0.28 15.23 8.84
C ILE A 227 0.39 15.60 7.51
N GLU A 228 1.08 14.61 6.94
CA GLU A 228 1.74 14.66 5.63
C GLU A 228 1.05 13.76 4.61
N SER A 229 0.45 12.65 5.05
CA SER A 229 -0.23 11.68 4.21
C SER A 229 -1.60 11.34 4.76
N LEU A 230 -2.64 11.57 3.96
CA LEU A 230 -4.03 11.37 4.36
C LEU A 230 -4.82 10.62 3.29
N ASP A 231 -5.45 9.51 3.68
CA ASP A 231 -6.35 8.75 2.83
C ASP A 231 -7.79 8.84 3.37
N LEU A 232 -8.63 9.55 2.61
CA LEU A 232 -10.06 9.75 2.83
C LEU A 232 -10.89 9.07 1.73
N SER A 233 -10.36 8.04 1.09
CA SER A 233 -11.07 7.34 0.01
C SER A 233 -12.40 6.78 0.49
N TYR A 234 -13.43 6.86 -0.35
CA TYR A 234 -14.80 6.40 -0.06
C TYR A 234 -15.45 7.05 1.18
N CYS A 235 -15.02 8.24 1.59
CA CYS A 235 -15.64 9.06 2.63
C CYS A 235 -16.68 10.02 2.03
N ARG A 236 -17.84 9.48 1.65
CA ARG A 236 -18.86 10.17 0.83
C ARG A 236 -19.59 11.33 1.50
N HIS A 237 -19.47 11.53 2.81
CA HIS A 237 -20.14 12.63 3.51
C HIS A 237 -19.27 13.89 3.63
N LEU A 238 -18.04 13.86 3.09
CA LEU A 238 -17.14 15.01 3.05
C LEU A 238 -17.43 15.89 1.84
N THR A 239 -17.24 17.20 2.01
CA THR A 239 -17.48 18.21 0.98
C THR A 239 -16.26 19.11 0.78
N ASP A 240 -16.37 20.08 -0.13
CA ASP A 240 -15.38 21.13 -0.36
C ASP A 240 -14.87 21.79 0.93
N ARG A 241 -15.70 21.87 1.97
CA ARG A 241 -15.29 22.42 3.28
C ARG A 241 -14.11 21.66 3.87
N THR A 242 -14.04 20.35 3.69
CA THR A 242 -12.86 19.57 4.12
C THR A 242 -11.62 19.94 3.33
N LEU A 243 -11.72 20.18 2.01
CA LEU A 243 -10.60 20.60 1.18
C LEU A 243 -10.12 22.01 1.53
N ASP A 244 -11.05 22.94 1.79
CA ASP A 244 -10.71 24.29 2.23
C ASP A 244 -10.00 24.27 3.59
N ASN A 245 -10.43 23.41 4.51
CA ASN A 245 -9.75 23.19 5.79
C ASN A 245 -8.34 22.59 5.61
N LEU A 246 -8.18 21.57 4.76
CA LEU A 246 -6.86 21.00 4.47
C LEU A 246 -5.92 22.05 3.88
N THR A 247 -6.41 22.88 2.95
CA THR A 247 -5.66 23.97 2.33
C THR A 247 -5.24 25.00 3.37
N LYS A 248 -6.13 25.33 4.31
CA LYS A 248 -5.88 26.33 5.35
C LYS A 248 -4.85 25.88 6.38
N TYR A 249 -4.93 24.63 6.85
CA TYR A 249 -4.12 24.17 7.99
C TYR A 249 -2.88 23.38 7.57
N TYR A 250 -2.89 22.73 6.40
CA TYR A 250 -1.81 21.86 5.92
C TYR A 250 -1.15 22.34 4.62
N SER A 251 -1.21 23.62 4.29
CA SER A 251 -0.60 24.18 3.06
C SER A 251 0.88 23.81 2.90
N GLU A 252 1.63 23.80 4.01
CA GLU A 252 3.08 23.57 4.03
C GLU A 252 3.48 22.11 4.26
N ASN A 253 2.59 21.29 4.82
CA ASN A 253 2.94 19.95 5.32
C ASN A 253 2.35 18.81 4.49
N LEU A 254 1.24 19.03 3.77
CA LEU A 254 0.55 17.96 3.07
C LEU A 254 1.33 17.51 1.83
N LEU A 255 1.78 16.26 1.82
CA LEU A 255 2.54 15.64 0.74
C LEU A 255 1.71 14.66 -0.10
N HIS A 256 0.82 13.89 0.55
CA HIS A 256 0.03 12.86 -0.11
C HIS A 256 -1.44 12.95 0.32
N LEU A 257 -2.35 13.07 -0.65
CA LEU A 257 -3.79 13.06 -0.40
C LEU A 257 -4.49 12.08 -1.32
N ILE A 258 -5.27 11.16 -0.74
CA ILE A 258 -6.05 10.16 -1.47
C ILE A 258 -7.53 10.38 -1.19
N LEU A 259 -8.29 10.70 -2.24
CA LEU A 259 -9.72 11.04 -2.24
C LEU A 259 -10.53 10.13 -3.17
N SER A 260 -9.98 8.97 -3.54
CA SER A 260 -10.59 8.04 -4.50
C SER A 260 -12.03 7.67 -4.11
N GLY A 261 -12.94 7.70 -5.09
CA GLY A 261 -14.34 7.32 -4.91
C GLY A 261 -15.20 8.32 -4.12
N ASN A 262 -14.70 9.55 -3.91
CA ASN A 262 -15.48 10.65 -3.33
C ASN A 262 -16.14 11.50 -4.42
N GLN A 263 -17.44 11.72 -4.30
CA GLN A 263 -18.27 12.34 -5.34
C GLN A 263 -18.68 13.79 -5.04
N ASN A 264 -18.42 14.27 -3.82
CA ASN A 264 -18.94 15.55 -3.31
C ASN A 264 -17.91 16.69 -3.33
N TYR A 265 -16.72 16.44 -3.87
CA TYR A 265 -15.73 17.50 -4.10
C TYR A 265 -15.95 18.12 -5.48
N THR A 266 -16.03 19.44 -5.56
CA THR A 266 -16.08 20.19 -6.81
C THR A 266 -14.69 20.35 -7.41
N GLY A 267 -14.63 20.56 -8.73
CA GLY A 267 -13.37 20.85 -9.41
C GLY A 267 -12.67 22.11 -8.89
N ASP A 268 -13.45 23.15 -8.58
CA ASP A 268 -12.92 24.42 -8.05
C ASP A 268 -12.25 24.22 -6.69
N ALA A 269 -12.83 23.41 -5.80
CA ALA A 269 -12.21 23.12 -4.50
C ALA A 269 -10.91 22.33 -4.64
N ILE A 270 -10.85 21.39 -5.60
CA ILE A 270 -9.63 20.64 -5.91
C ILE A 270 -8.56 21.58 -6.48
N VAL A 271 -8.93 22.52 -7.36
CA VAL A 271 -8.02 23.55 -7.87
C VAL A 271 -7.48 24.44 -6.76
N ARG A 272 -8.34 24.88 -5.82
CA ARG A 272 -7.90 25.65 -4.64
C ARG A 272 -6.92 24.86 -3.77
N LEU A 273 -7.19 23.57 -3.52
CA LEU A 273 -6.29 22.69 -2.79
C LEU A 273 -4.91 22.59 -3.45
N VAL A 274 -4.87 22.29 -4.76
CA VAL A 274 -3.60 22.16 -5.49
C VAL A 274 -2.87 23.50 -5.59
N SER A 275 -3.59 24.61 -5.62
CA SER A 275 -2.99 25.95 -5.63
C SER A 275 -2.46 26.37 -4.25
N GLY A 276 -3.10 25.96 -3.15
CA GLY A 276 -2.66 26.31 -1.80
C GLY A 276 -1.60 25.36 -1.23
N CYS A 277 -1.69 24.06 -1.50
CA CYS A 277 -0.75 23.05 -1.01
C CYS A 277 0.40 22.85 -2.02
N GLN A 278 1.38 23.75 -2.01
CA GLN A 278 2.52 23.74 -2.95
C GLN A 278 3.50 22.57 -2.73
N HIS A 279 3.46 21.93 -1.56
CA HIS A 279 4.26 20.75 -1.23
C HIS A 279 3.57 19.42 -1.56
N LEU A 280 2.31 19.46 -2.03
CA LEU A 280 1.55 18.25 -2.37
C LEU A 280 2.21 17.50 -3.53
N ARG A 281 2.77 16.33 -3.27
CA ARG A 281 3.45 15.48 -4.25
C ARG A 281 2.53 14.48 -4.90
N GLN A 282 1.45 14.09 -4.22
CA GLN A 282 0.50 13.12 -4.76
C GLN A 282 -0.94 13.50 -4.41
N LEU A 283 -1.80 13.51 -5.43
CA LEU A 283 -3.24 13.68 -5.31
C LEU A 283 -3.95 12.56 -6.06
N ASP A 284 -4.71 11.74 -5.37
CA ASP A 284 -5.61 10.77 -5.99
C ASP A 284 -7.06 11.25 -5.88
N ILE A 285 -7.67 11.58 -7.01
CA ILE A 285 -9.06 12.01 -7.15
C ILE A 285 -9.82 11.06 -8.07
N TRP A 286 -9.41 9.78 -8.07
CA TRP A 286 -10.00 8.77 -8.93
C TRP A 286 -11.52 8.69 -8.76
N ASP A 287 -12.21 8.66 -9.88
CA ASP A 287 -13.67 8.58 -9.97
C ASP A 287 -14.44 9.74 -9.30
N ASN A 288 -13.83 10.94 -9.25
CA ASN A 288 -14.57 12.17 -8.96
C ASN A 288 -15.30 12.65 -10.23
N PRO A 289 -16.66 12.70 -10.25
CA PRO A 289 -17.42 13.09 -11.44
C PRO A 289 -17.37 14.59 -11.75
N ASN A 290 -16.96 15.42 -10.79
CA ASN A 290 -16.94 16.88 -10.93
C ASN A 290 -15.63 17.43 -11.48
N CYS A 291 -14.62 16.57 -11.68
CA CYS A 291 -13.38 16.90 -12.37
C CYS A 291 -13.57 16.80 -13.89
N THR A 292 -14.18 17.84 -14.47
CA THR A 292 -14.33 17.99 -15.92
C THR A 292 -12.98 18.17 -16.62
N ASN A 293 -12.96 18.06 -17.95
CA ASN A 293 -11.74 18.25 -18.74
C ASN A 293 -11.11 19.64 -18.53
N ASP A 294 -11.94 20.68 -18.35
CA ASP A 294 -11.45 22.04 -18.08
C ASP A 294 -10.68 22.11 -16.77
N VAL A 295 -11.22 21.46 -15.73
CA VAL A 295 -10.57 21.36 -14.43
C VAL A 295 -9.26 20.58 -14.54
N LEU A 296 -9.25 19.46 -15.26
CA LEU A 296 -8.03 18.69 -15.50
C LEU A 296 -6.96 19.52 -16.23
N ASN A 297 -7.34 20.35 -17.20
CA ASN A 297 -6.42 21.25 -17.90
C ASN A 297 -5.80 22.28 -16.93
N ILE A 298 -6.60 22.84 -16.02
CA ILE A 298 -6.10 23.74 -14.97
C ILE A 298 -5.13 23.01 -14.06
N LEU A 299 -5.47 21.79 -13.61
CA LEU A 299 -4.60 20.98 -12.76
C LEU A 299 -3.27 20.62 -13.44
N ILE A 300 -3.28 20.33 -14.75
CA ILE A 300 -2.06 20.13 -15.56
C ILE A 300 -1.21 21.41 -15.56
N ALA A 301 -1.82 22.56 -15.82
CA ALA A 301 -1.11 23.84 -15.85
C ALA A 301 -0.47 24.15 -14.49
N LEU A 302 -1.21 23.97 -13.39
CA LEU A 302 -0.71 24.13 -12.03
C LEU A 302 0.44 23.17 -11.73
N GLY A 303 0.30 21.88 -12.06
CA GLY A 303 1.34 20.90 -11.82
C GLY A 303 2.63 21.18 -12.62
N LYS A 304 2.51 21.64 -13.87
CA LYS A 304 3.66 22.05 -14.70
C LYS A 304 4.35 23.31 -14.21
N SER A 305 3.61 24.21 -13.56
CA SER A 305 4.18 25.46 -13.03
C SER A 305 5.07 25.25 -11.80
N ARG A 306 5.05 24.04 -11.21
CA ARG A 306 5.86 23.69 -10.05
C ARG A 306 7.30 23.35 -10.46
N SER A 307 8.24 23.64 -9.58
CA SER A 307 9.63 23.24 -9.70
C SER A 307 9.78 21.71 -9.61
N GLU A 308 10.89 21.17 -10.14
CA GLU A 308 11.12 19.72 -10.20
C GLU A 308 11.08 19.04 -8.81
N ASP A 309 11.56 19.71 -7.77
CA ASP A 309 11.53 19.25 -6.37
C ASP A 309 10.12 19.21 -5.75
N ARG A 310 9.14 19.85 -6.39
CA ARG A 310 7.73 19.95 -5.98
C ARG A 310 6.77 19.37 -7.01
N ALA A 311 7.27 18.53 -7.91
CA ALA A 311 6.46 17.85 -8.91
C ALA A 311 5.29 17.10 -8.24
N ILE A 312 4.09 17.24 -8.81
CA ILE A 312 2.87 16.62 -8.33
C ILE A 312 2.42 15.50 -9.27
N THR A 313 2.08 14.35 -8.70
CA THR A 313 1.40 13.25 -9.38
C THR A 313 -0.09 13.30 -9.06
N ILE A 314 -0.91 13.48 -10.09
CA ILE A 314 -2.37 13.50 -10.02
C ILE A 314 -2.90 12.22 -10.65
N VAL A 315 -3.74 11.49 -9.91
CA VAL A 315 -4.39 10.27 -10.35
C VAL A 315 -5.87 10.56 -10.61
N HIS A 316 -6.29 10.45 -11.87
CA HIS A 316 -7.68 10.60 -12.29
C HIS A 316 -7.97 9.72 -13.52
N LYS A 317 -9.22 9.24 -13.66
CA LYS A 317 -9.60 8.28 -14.72
C LYS A 317 -9.43 8.79 -16.15
N HIS A 318 -9.52 10.11 -16.35
CA HIS A 318 -9.40 10.75 -17.66
C HIS A 318 -8.08 11.53 -17.84
N LEU A 319 -7.13 11.44 -16.89
CA LEU A 319 -5.88 12.20 -16.94
C LEU A 319 -4.71 11.31 -17.37
N GLN A 320 -4.06 11.65 -18.49
CA GLN A 320 -2.95 10.87 -19.05
C GLN A 320 -1.69 11.71 -19.32
N HIS A 321 -1.63 12.93 -18.79
CA HIS A 321 -0.54 13.85 -19.10
C HIS A 321 0.77 13.44 -18.39
N PRO A 322 1.88 13.14 -19.11
CA PRO A 322 3.09 12.53 -18.52
C PRO A 322 3.76 13.37 -17.43
N ALA A 323 3.71 14.70 -17.53
CA ALA A 323 4.31 15.59 -16.53
C ALA A 323 3.62 15.56 -15.15
N VAL A 324 2.33 15.22 -15.09
CA VAL A 324 1.54 15.22 -13.84
C VAL A 324 0.91 13.86 -13.55
N ALA A 325 0.97 12.90 -14.46
CA ALA A 325 0.41 11.56 -14.32
C ALA A 325 1.36 10.46 -14.85
N PRO A 326 2.67 10.48 -14.50
CA PRO A 326 3.67 9.56 -15.06
C PRO A 326 3.43 8.08 -14.71
N ALA A 327 2.79 7.83 -13.57
CA ALA A 327 2.49 6.50 -13.04
C ALA A 327 0.99 6.24 -12.89
N ASN A 328 0.13 6.98 -13.61
CA ASN A 328 -1.30 6.69 -13.59
C ASN A 328 -1.48 5.27 -14.19
N PRO A 329 -2.09 4.31 -13.46
CA PRO A 329 -2.28 2.94 -13.94
C PRO A 329 -2.97 2.85 -15.31
N TRP A 330 -3.64 3.93 -15.76
CA TRP A 330 -4.29 4.05 -17.07
C TRP A 330 -3.51 4.83 -18.14
N ALA A 331 -2.42 5.54 -17.81
CA ALA A 331 -1.56 6.19 -18.82
C ALA A 331 -0.92 5.16 -19.77
N VAL A 332 -0.78 3.91 -19.31
CA VAL A 332 -0.22 2.80 -20.10
C VAL A 332 -1.26 2.15 -21.03
N VAL A 333 -2.56 2.37 -20.80
CA VAL A 333 -3.64 1.69 -21.56
C VAL A 333 -4.01 2.44 -22.84
N SER A 334 -3.86 3.76 -22.89
CA SER A 334 -4.21 4.56 -24.07
C SER A 334 -3.12 4.69 -25.13
N ALA A 335 -1.85 4.39 -24.80
CA ALA A 335 -0.75 4.44 -25.76
C ALA A 335 -0.70 3.23 -26.73
N LYS A 336 -1.68 2.32 -26.66
CA LYS A 336 -1.78 1.12 -27.54
C LYS A 336 -2.99 1.14 -28.47
N THR A 337 -3.60 2.30 -28.70
CA THR A 337 -4.71 2.42 -29.66
C THR A 337 -4.53 3.65 -30.53
N VAL A 338 -3.54 3.58 -31.44
CA VAL A 338 -3.54 4.28 -32.73
C VAL A 338 -3.03 3.31 -33.78
#